data_AF-A0A484ZVZ2-F1
#
_entry.id   AF-A0A484ZVZ2-F1
#
_cell.length_a   1.000
_cell.length_b   1.000
_cell.length_c   1.000
_cell.angle_alpha   90.00
_cell.angle_beta   90.00
_cell.angle_gamma   90.00
#
_symmetry.space_group_name_H-M   'P 1'
#
loop_
_entity.id
_entity.type
_entity.pdbx_description
1 polymer ?
#
loop_
_entity_poly.entity_id
_entity_poly.type
_entity_poly.pdbx_seq_one_letter_code
_entity_poly.pdbx_strand_id
1 'polypeptide(L)'
;MKNIKISLASLLLVPFFSMASMTVVKNDTVNNVDIDVAKILYVGGVDEAKVVELISAIDEINIKYKNTRKIFLYINSSGGDMDSGYMAYEAVRNSTIPIVTVNASMTGSSATMMYCGAKERLMMSGAYFYCIRRPLPIKALTT
;
A
#
# COMPACT_ATOMS: atom_id res chain seq x y z
N MET A 1 -1.68 -53.66 17.41
CA MET A 1 -0.66 -53.26 16.42
C MET A 1 -1.33 -53.11 15.05
N LYS A 2 -1.13 -51.95 14.38
CA LYS A 2 -1.40 -51.66 12.94
C LYS A 2 -2.89 -51.80 12.50
N ASN A 3 -3.62 -50.81 11.99
CA ASN A 3 -3.27 -49.64 11.17
C ASN A 3 -4.40 -48.59 11.29
N ILE A 4 -4.14 -47.47 11.98
CA ILE A 4 -4.93 -46.23 11.84
C ILE A 4 -3.96 -45.22 11.25
N LYS A 5 -3.95 -45.11 9.92
CA LYS A 5 -3.13 -44.15 9.16
C LYS A 5 -3.96 -43.50 8.06
N ILE A 6 -5.08 -42.89 8.42
CA ILE A 6 -5.86 -42.05 7.50
C ILE A 6 -6.39 -40.85 8.29
N SER A 7 -5.50 -39.99 8.81
CA SER A 7 -5.93 -38.70 9.37
C SER A 7 -4.78 -37.70 9.54
N LEU A 8 -3.93 -37.53 8.52
CA LEU A 8 -2.92 -36.46 8.56
C LEU A 8 -2.65 -35.79 7.21
N ALA A 9 -3.33 -36.23 6.14
CA ALA A 9 -3.14 -35.67 4.79
C ALA A 9 -4.16 -34.58 4.40
N SER A 10 -5.20 -34.32 5.21
CA SER A 10 -6.25 -33.34 4.86
C SER A 10 -5.99 -31.92 5.38
N LEU A 11 -4.85 -31.64 6.03
CA LEU A 11 -4.58 -30.35 6.67
C LEU A 11 -3.75 -29.37 5.80
N LEU A 12 -3.45 -29.71 4.54
CA LEU A 12 -2.55 -28.93 3.67
C LEU A 12 -3.26 -28.23 2.49
N LEU A 13 -4.59 -28.11 2.49
CA LEU A 13 -5.34 -27.65 1.31
C LEU A 13 -6.27 -26.45 1.55
N VAL A 14 -5.87 -25.52 2.40
CA VAL A 14 -6.42 -24.15 2.38
C VAL A 14 -5.37 -23.20 1.81
N PRO A 15 -5.36 -22.94 0.49
CA PRO A 15 -4.82 -21.69 0.01
C PRO A 15 -5.73 -20.58 0.55
N PHE A 16 -5.18 -19.75 1.44
CA PHE A 16 -5.76 -18.47 1.80
C PHE A 16 -5.84 -17.60 0.54
N PHE A 17 -6.92 -17.73 -0.22
CA PHE A 17 -7.25 -16.76 -1.26
C PHE A 17 -7.67 -15.46 -0.58
N SER A 18 -6.68 -14.62 -0.27
CA SER A 18 -6.92 -13.22 0.04
C SER A 18 -7.33 -12.53 -1.25
N MET A 19 -8.63 -12.52 -1.56
CA MET A 19 -9.17 -11.71 -2.65
C MET A 19 -9.13 -10.24 -2.24
N ALA A 20 -8.08 -9.55 -2.65
CA ALA A 20 -7.99 -8.11 -2.58
C ALA A 20 -8.91 -7.50 -3.65
N SER A 21 -10.17 -7.22 -3.30
CA SER A 21 -11.06 -6.46 -4.18
C SER A 21 -10.76 -4.96 -4.06
N MET A 22 -10.29 -4.34 -5.14
CA MET A 22 -10.14 -2.90 -5.23
C MET A 22 -11.45 -2.30 -5.75
N THR A 23 -12.12 -1.48 -4.93
CA THR A 23 -13.29 -0.72 -5.39
C THR A 23 -12.85 0.71 -5.70
N VAL A 24 -12.77 1.04 -6.99
CA VAL A 24 -12.59 2.42 -7.43
C VAL A 24 -13.95 3.12 -7.34
N VAL A 25 -14.19 3.85 -6.26
CA VAL A 25 -15.37 4.72 -6.16
C VAL A 25 -15.06 6.01 -6.90
N LYS A 26 -15.41 6.04 -8.20
CA LYS A 26 -15.33 7.23 -9.04
C LYS A 26 -16.64 8.00 -8.92
N ASN A 27 -16.58 9.29 -8.58
CA ASN A 27 -17.74 10.16 -8.64
C ASN A 27 -17.79 10.84 -10.02
N ASP A 28 -18.59 10.29 -10.94
CA ASP A 28 -18.70 10.77 -12.33
C ASP A 28 -19.51 12.09 -12.47
N THR A 29 -20.03 12.66 -11.38
CA THR A 29 -20.82 13.91 -11.43
C THR A 29 -20.02 15.20 -11.32
N VAL A 30 -18.70 15.12 -11.11
CA VAL A 30 -17.83 16.30 -11.01
C VAL A 30 -17.09 16.48 -12.33
N ASN A 31 -17.38 17.59 -13.04
CA ASN A 31 -16.59 17.99 -14.20
C ASN A 31 -15.09 17.98 -13.81
N ASN A 32 -14.25 17.28 -14.59
CA ASN A 32 -12.81 17.01 -14.33
C ASN A 32 -11.92 18.27 -14.07
N VAL A 33 -12.51 19.46 -14.07
CA VAL A 33 -11.82 20.75 -14.02
C VAL A 33 -11.51 21.19 -12.59
N ASP A 34 -12.20 20.69 -11.56
CA ASP A 34 -12.15 21.28 -10.20
C ASP A 34 -11.83 20.27 -9.06
N ILE A 35 -11.08 19.21 -9.38
CA ILE A 35 -10.60 18.28 -8.34
C ILE A 35 -9.31 18.82 -7.74
N ASP A 36 -9.45 19.52 -6.62
CA ASP A 36 -8.33 20.06 -5.85
C ASP A 36 -7.49 18.96 -5.17
N VAL A 37 -8.17 17.91 -4.70
CA VAL A 37 -7.58 16.84 -3.88
C VAL A 37 -8.04 15.47 -4.37
N ALA A 38 -7.08 14.62 -4.72
CA ALA A 38 -7.32 13.22 -5.03
C ALA A 38 -7.08 12.33 -3.80
N LYS A 39 -7.73 11.17 -3.75
CA LYS A 39 -7.60 10.20 -2.65
C LYS A 39 -7.41 8.80 -3.21
N ILE A 40 -6.47 8.06 -2.64
CA ILE A 40 -6.19 6.66 -2.93
C ILE A 40 -6.28 5.87 -1.61
N LEU A 41 -6.97 4.74 -1.64
CA LEU A 41 -7.03 3.81 -0.51
C LEU A 41 -6.22 2.56 -0.84
N TYR A 42 -5.17 2.32 -0.08
CA TYR A 42 -4.36 1.13 -0.14
C TYR A 42 -4.69 0.21 1.04
N VAL A 43 -5.39 -0.89 0.75
CA VAL A 43 -5.82 -1.87 1.76
C VAL A 43 -5.34 -3.25 1.40
N GLY A 44 -4.78 -3.97 2.37
CA GLY A 44 -4.32 -5.36 2.22
C GLY A 44 -2.79 -5.50 2.21
N GLY A 45 -2.30 -6.69 1.88
CA GLY A 45 -0.87 -6.98 1.83
C GLY A 45 -0.13 -6.18 0.77
N VAL A 46 1.17 -5.99 0.97
CA VAL A 46 2.06 -5.42 -0.04
C VAL A 46 2.54 -6.55 -0.95
N ASP A 47 2.10 -6.55 -2.19
CA ASP A 47 2.52 -7.46 -3.25
C ASP A 47 2.69 -6.70 -4.58
N GLU A 48 3.30 -7.38 -5.56
CA GLU A 48 3.60 -6.80 -6.87
C GLU A 48 2.35 -6.26 -7.57
N ALA A 49 1.26 -7.03 -7.57
CA ALA A 49 0.03 -6.65 -8.27
C ALA A 49 -0.58 -5.38 -7.67
N LYS A 50 -0.72 -5.31 -6.34
CA LYS A 50 -1.29 -4.13 -5.66
C LYS A 50 -0.39 -2.90 -5.79
N VAL A 51 0.93 -3.08 -5.86
CA VAL A 51 1.87 -1.97 -6.07
C VAL A 51 1.80 -1.46 -7.50
N VAL A 52 1.68 -2.33 -8.51
CA VAL A 52 1.45 -1.91 -9.90
C VAL A 52 0.13 -1.16 -10.04
N GLU A 53 -0.93 -1.60 -9.36
CA GLU A 53 -2.21 -0.89 -9.30
C GLU A 53 -2.06 0.50 -8.66
N LEU A 54 -1.32 0.60 -7.55
CA LEU A 54 -1.05 1.87 -6.88
C LEU A 54 -0.30 2.84 -7.81
N ILE A 55 0.74 2.36 -8.49
CA ILE A 55 1.53 3.17 -9.44
C ILE A 55 0.63 3.65 -10.58
N SER A 56 -0.17 2.74 -11.15
CA SER A 56 -1.09 3.07 -12.24
C SER A 56 -2.11 4.13 -11.81
N ALA A 57 -2.65 4.05 -10.59
CA ALA A 57 -3.57 5.04 -10.06
C ALA A 57 -2.89 6.42 -9.84
N ILE A 58 -1.65 6.43 -9.35
CA ILE A 58 -0.86 7.66 -9.19
C ILE A 58 -0.61 8.31 -10.56
N ASP A 59 -0.19 7.52 -11.55
CA ASP A 59 0.10 7.99 -12.91
C ASP A 59 -1.15 8.50 -13.62
N GLU A 60 -2.27 7.77 -13.49
CA GLU A 60 -3.56 8.22 -14.01
C GLU A 60 -3.95 9.58 -13.42
N ILE A 61 -3.76 9.76 -12.10
CA ILE A 61 -4.07 11.03 -11.45
C ILE A 61 -3.16 12.16 -11.95
N ASN A 62 -1.85 11.89 -12.02
CA ASN A 62 -0.85 12.83 -12.51
C ASN A 62 -1.13 13.28 -13.96
N ILE A 63 -1.66 12.40 -14.81
CA ILE A 63 -1.96 12.69 -16.22
C ILE A 63 -3.30 13.42 -16.37
N LYS A 64 -4.36 12.93 -15.70
CA LYS A 64 -5.74 13.38 -15.92
C LYS A 64 -6.10 14.66 -15.14
N TYR A 65 -5.56 14.85 -13.94
CA TYR A 65 -5.99 15.91 -13.03
C TYR A 65 -4.92 16.98 -12.82
N LYS A 66 -4.70 17.82 -13.83
CA LYS A 66 -3.67 18.86 -13.81
C LYS A 66 -3.85 19.94 -12.72
N ASN A 67 -5.07 20.10 -12.21
CA ASN A 67 -5.39 21.08 -11.16
C ASN A 67 -5.29 20.49 -9.74
N THR A 68 -5.07 19.18 -9.60
CA THR A 68 -4.95 18.55 -8.29
C THR A 68 -3.64 18.96 -7.63
N ARG A 69 -3.74 19.50 -6.42
CA ARG A 69 -2.58 20.01 -5.66
C ARG A 69 -1.94 18.95 -4.79
N LYS A 70 -2.72 17.97 -4.31
CA LYS A 70 -2.26 16.90 -3.42
C LYS A 70 -3.02 15.60 -3.64
N ILE A 71 -2.35 14.49 -3.42
CA ILE A 71 -2.95 13.15 -3.37
C ILE A 71 -2.86 12.63 -1.94
N PHE A 72 -3.98 12.26 -1.32
CA PHE A 72 -3.96 11.57 -0.03
C PHE A 72 -3.95 10.06 -0.24
N LEU A 73 -2.89 9.41 0.21
CA LEU A 73 -2.73 7.96 0.18
C LEU A 73 -3.02 7.40 1.58
N TYR A 74 -4.21 6.82 1.76
CA TYR A 74 -4.61 6.15 2.98
C TYR A 74 -4.10 4.71 2.97
N ILE A 75 -3.34 4.33 3.99
CA ILE A 75 -2.68 3.02 4.08
C ILE A 75 -3.29 2.24 5.24
N ASN A 76 -3.74 1.02 4.94
CA ASN A 76 -4.09 0.00 5.92
C ASN A 76 -3.51 -1.35 5.44
N SER A 77 -2.30 -1.66 5.88
CA SER A 77 -1.54 -2.80 5.41
C SER A 77 -0.60 -3.32 6.50
N SER A 78 -0.59 -4.65 6.67
CA SER A 78 0.40 -5.34 7.49
C SER A 78 1.80 -5.43 6.87
N GLY A 79 1.97 -4.95 5.63
CA GLY A 79 3.16 -5.16 4.82
C GLY A 79 3.07 -6.43 3.99
N GLY A 80 4.22 -6.93 3.55
CA GLY A 80 4.33 -8.09 2.67
C GLY A 80 5.71 -8.14 2.02
N ASP A 81 5.73 -8.17 0.70
CA ASP A 81 6.97 -8.18 -0.08
C ASP A 81 7.77 -6.88 0.10
N MET A 82 9.09 -7.02 0.23
CA MET A 82 10.00 -5.90 0.50
C MET A 82 10.35 -5.12 -0.76
N ASP A 83 10.55 -5.80 -1.88
CA ASP A 83 10.92 -5.17 -3.15
C ASP A 83 9.73 -4.35 -3.68
N SER A 84 8.53 -4.91 -3.61
CA SER A 84 7.26 -4.22 -3.89
C SER A 84 7.07 -3.02 -2.96
N GLY A 85 7.41 -3.15 -1.67
CA GLY A 85 7.38 -2.03 -0.73
C GLY A 85 8.36 -0.90 -1.10
N TYR A 86 9.54 -1.24 -1.65
CA TYR A 86 10.53 -0.27 -2.09
C TYR A 86 10.11 0.40 -3.41
N MET A 87 9.52 -0.35 -4.34
CA MET A 87 8.89 0.20 -5.54
C MET A 87 7.79 1.20 -5.18
N ALA A 88 6.94 0.86 -4.20
CA ALA A 88 5.92 1.77 -3.70
C ALA A 88 6.52 3.02 -3.04
N TYR A 89 7.62 2.89 -2.29
CA TYR A 89 8.35 4.03 -1.73
C TYR A 89 8.84 4.98 -2.83
N GLU A 90 9.48 4.46 -3.88
CA GLU A 90 9.98 5.28 -4.99
C GLU A 90 8.84 5.92 -5.80
N ALA A 91 7.74 5.19 -6.02
CA ALA A 91 6.56 5.74 -6.70
C ALA A 91 5.93 6.90 -5.92
N VAL A 92 5.79 6.75 -4.60
CA VAL A 92 5.26 7.80 -3.74
C VAL A 92 6.20 9.01 -3.68
N ARG A 93 7.51 8.76 -3.56
CA ARG A 93 8.55 9.80 -3.46
C ARG A 93 8.67 10.64 -4.73
N ASN A 94 8.56 10.00 -5.90
CA ASN A 94 8.82 10.61 -7.20
C ASN A 94 7.54 11.08 -7.93
N SER A 95 6.38 11.04 -7.28
CA SER A 95 5.14 11.54 -7.86
C SER A 95 5.20 13.04 -8.16
N THR A 96 4.72 13.44 -9.34
CA THR A 96 4.64 14.85 -9.77
C THR A 96 3.73 15.67 -8.87
N ILE A 97 2.53 15.17 -8.59
CA ILE A 97 1.64 15.76 -7.58
C ILE A 97 2.09 15.22 -6.22
N PRO A 98 2.34 16.09 -5.21
CA PRO A 98 2.82 15.65 -3.92
C PRO A 98 1.80 14.73 -3.23
N ILE A 99 2.27 13.57 -2.82
CA ILE A 99 1.47 12.59 -2.06
C ILE A 99 1.64 12.86 -0.56
N VAL A 100 0.52 12.90 0.15
CA VAL A 100 0.42 12.88 1.61
C VAL A 100 0.04 11.46 2.02
N THR A 101 0.90 10.77 2.76
CA THR A 101 0.55 9.44 3.27
C THR A 101 -0.20 9.56 4.59
N VAL A 102 -1.22 8.73 4.78
CA VAL A 102 -2.03 8.68 5.99
C VAL A 102 -2.07 7.24 6.48
N ASN A 103 -1.56 6.97 7.67
CA ASN A 103 -1.81 5.69 8.33
C ASN A 103 -3.27 5.68 8.82
N ALA A 104 -4.10 4.89 8.14
CA ALA A 104 -5.53 4.87 8.35
C ALA A 104 -5.96 3.91 9.48
N SER A 105 -5.15 2.89 9.77
CA SER A 105 -5.40 1.94 10.85
C SER A 105 -4.12 1.25 11.28
N MET A 106 -3.54 0.43 10.41
CA MET A 106 -2.30 -0.27 10.69
C MET A 106 -1.38 -0.16 9.49
N THR A 107 -0.14 0.27 9.73
CA THR A 107 0.93 0.26 8.72
C THR A 107 2.10 -0.54 9.26
N GLY A 108 2.32 -1.72 8.68
CA GLY A 108 3.29 -2.69 9.17
C GLY A 108 4.35 -3.07 8.13
N SER A 109 5.50 -3.52 8.62
CA SER A 109 6.59 -4.11 7.82
C SER A 109 6.91 -3.28 6.57
N SER A 110 6.90 -3.88 5.38
CA SER A 110 7.22 -3.21 4.11
C SER A 110 6.29 -2.05 3.74
N ALA A 111 5.04 -2.02 4.23
CA ALA A 111 4.13 -0.89 4.02
C ALA A 111 4.62 0.40 4.71
N THR A 112 5.48 0.27 5.73
CA THR A 112 6.14 1.41 6.37
C THR A 112 7.06 2.14 5.37
N MET A 113 7.64 1.43 4.40
CA MET A 113 8.43 2.07 3.35
C MET A 113 7.55 2.95 2.48
N MET A 114 6.45 2.43 1.94
CA MET A 114 5.44 3.21 1.21
C MET A 114 4.98 4.45 1.99
N TYR A 115 4.67 4.29 3.29
CA TYR A 115 4.29 5.41 4.15
C TYR A 115 5.40 6.47 4.28
N CYS A 116 6.66 6.04 4.43
CA CYS A 116 7.82 6.91 4.57
C CYS A 116 8.25 7.61 3.27
N GLY A 117 7.75 7.18 2.10
CA GLY A 117 8.07 7.78 0.80
C GLY A 117 7.58 9.22 0.65
N ALA A 118 6.51 9.59 1.35
CA ALA A 118 5.97 10.94 1.32
C ALA A 118 6.74 11.91 2.24
N LYS A 119 6.79 13.17 1.82
CA LYS A 119 7.31 14.28 2.63
C LYS A 119 6.37 14.65 3.78
N GLU A 120 5.08 14.69 3.49
CA GLU A 120 4.02 14.95 4.46
C GLU A 120 3.35 13.63 4.85
N ARG A 121 3.32 13.34 6.15
CA ARG A 121 2.91 12.04 6.68
C ARG A 121 2.00 12.25 7.88
N LEU A 122 0.79 11.70 7.82
CA LEU A 122 -0.25 11.86 8.82
C LEU A 122 -0.67 10.50 9.39
N MET A 123 -1.30 10.53 10.55
CA MET A 123 -1.77 9.33 11.24
C MET A 123 -3.17 9.58 11.79
N MET A 124 -4.09 8.65 11.57
CA MET A 124 -5.42 8.70 12.19
C MET A 124 -5.32 8.37 13.69
N SER A 125 -6.24 8.93 14.48
CA SER A 125 -6.32 8.64 15.91
C SER A 125 -6.60 7.14 16.13
N GLY A 126 -5.78 6.49 16.96
CA GLY A 126 -5.88 5.04 17.21
C GLY A 126 -5.19 4.15 16.16
N ALA A 127 -4.60 4.73 15.10
CA ALA A 127 -3.75 3.97 14.21
C ALA A 127 -2.44 3.57 14.90
N TYR A 128 -1.77 2.53 14.41
CA TYR A 128 -0.48 2.09 14.92
C TYR A 128 0.46 1.63 13.81
N PHE A 129 1.76 1.64 14.12
CA PHE A 129 2.80 1.07 13.27
C PHE A 129 3.24 -0.28 13.80
N TYR A 130 3.53 -1.20 12.89
CA TYR A 130 4.07 -2.51 13.26
C TYR A 130 5.34 -2.79 12.44
N CYS A 131 6.49 -2.29 12.91
CA CYS A 131 7.76 -2.55 12.25
C CYS A 131 8.45 -3.77 12.88
N ILE A 132 8.57 -4.87 12.14
CA ILE A 132 9.41 -5.99 12.54
C ILE A 132 10.86 -5.58 12.30
N ARG A 133 11.69 -5.62 13.37
CA ARG A 133 13.12 -5.33 13.28
C ARG A 133 13.83 -6.41 12.44
N ARG A 134 13.98 -6.18 11.14
CA ARG A 134 14.95 -6.88 10.31
C ARG A 134 16.26 -6.07 10.37
N PRO A 135 17.43 -6.68 10.62
CA PRO A 135 18.70 -5.98 10.49
C PRO A 135 18.86 -5.59 9.02
N LEU A 136 18.58 -4.33 8.68
CA LEU A 136 19.00 -3.77 7.40
C LEU A 136 20.52 -3.64 7.45
N PRO A 137 21.25 -4.08 6.42
CA PRO A 137 22.68 -3.81 6.35
C PRO A 137 22.88 -2.29 6.37
N ILE A 138 23.73 -1.85 7.29
CA ILE A 138 23.98 -0.45 7.71
C ILE A 138 24.44 0.50 6.57
N LYS A 139 24.48 0.06 5.31
CA LYS A 139 25.07 0.79 4.17
C LYS A 139 24.09 1.58 3.28
N ALA A 140 22.78 1.54 3.50
CA ALA A 140 21.81 2.15 2.57
C ALA A 140 21.33 3.58 2.94
N LEU A 141 21.88 4.23 3.97
CA LEU A 141 21.41 5.55 4.45
C LEU A 141 22.45 6.68 4.39
N THR A 142 23.49 6.53 3.58
CA THR A 142 24.43 7.63 3.30
C THR A 142 24.74 7.68 1.80
N THR A 143 23.93 8.41 1.06
CA THR A 143 24.28 9.21 -0.13
C THR A 143 23.10 10.10 -0.49
#